data_AF-H2XJI3-F1
#
_entry.id   AF-H2XJI3-F1
#
_cell.length_a   1.000
_cell.length_b   1.000
_cell.length_c   1.000
_cell.angle_alpha   90.00
_cell.angle_beta   90.00
_cell.angle_gamma   90.00
#
_symmetry.space_group_name_H-M   'P 1'
#
loop_
_entity.id
_entity.type
_entity.pdbx_description
1 polymer ?
#
loop_
_entity_poly.entity_id
_entity_poly.type
_entity_poly.pdbx_seq_one_letter_code
_entity_poly.pdbx_strand_id
1 'polypeptide(L)' 'MKRRVKPYIIDLGSANGTYVNNERIEAQRYVELKEQDLLKFGFSSREYILLHDKADTSELGSEEEEEEGE' A
#
# COMPACT_ATOMS: atom_id res chain seq x y z
N MET A 1 -5.87 -26.94 -12.63
CA MET A 1 -6.20 -25.79 -11.77
C MET A 1 -5.14 -24.71 -11.99
N LYS A 2 -5.50 -23.50 -12.45
CA LYS A 2 -4.50 -22.42 -12.59
C LYS A 2 -4.03 -21.98 -11.21
N ARG A 3 -2.71 -21.88 -11.00
CA ARG A 3 -2.12 -21.34 -9.76
C ARG A 3 -2.55 -19.88 -9.61
N ARG A 4 -3.22 -19.54 -8.51
CA ARG A 4 -3.59 -18.16 -8.17
C ARG A 4 -2.60 -17.66 -7.12
N VAL A 5 -1.88 -16.59 -7.43
CA VAL A 5 -1.06 -15.86 -6.45
C VAL A 5 -2.00 -14.88 -5.75
N LYS A 6 -1.89 -14.77 -4.43
CA LYS A 6 -2.65 -13.84 -3.60
C LYS A 6 -1.67 -13.04 -2.74
N PRO A 7 -1.62 -11.71 -2.86
CA PRO A 7 -0.77 -10.89 -2.01
C PRO A 7 -1.33 -10.87 -0.58
N TYR A 8 -0.42 -10.86 0.38
CA TYR A 8 -0.72 -10.68 1.80
C TYR A 8 0.25 -9.69 2.39
N ILE A 9 -0.21 -8.94 3.38
CA ILE A 9 0.62 -8.09 4.23
C ILE A 9 0.64 -8.64 5.65
N ILE A 10 1.76 -8.45 6.33
CA ILE A 10 1.92 -8.75 7.76
C ILE A 10 2.71 -7.61 8.40
N ASP A 11 2.13 -7.00 9.42
CA ASP A 11 2.86 -6.06 10.27
C ASP A 11 3.72 -6.87 11.26
N LEU A 12 5.03 -6.60 11.34
CA LEU A 12 5.98 -7.36 12.16
C LEU A 12 6.07 -6.85 13.61
N GLY A 13 5.07 -6.10 14.07
CA GLY A 13 5.11 -5.42 15.37
C GLY A 13 5.77 -4.05 15.28
N SER A 14 5.51 -3.33 14.19
CA SER A 14 6.02 -1.97 14.01
C SER A 14 5.53 -1.02 15.10
N ALA A 15 6.39 -0.10 15.52
CA ALA A 15 6.08 0.86 16.59
C ALA A 15 4.84 1.72 16.27
N ASN A 16 4.69 2.09 14.99
CA ASN A 16 3.62 3.00 14.53
C ASN A 16 2.49 2.26 13.79
N GLY A 17 2.56 0.94 13.65
CA GLY A 17 1.56 0.13 12.96
C GLY A 17 1.61 0.21 11.43
N THR A 18 0.82 -0.66 10.81
CA THR A 18 0.52 -0.65 9.38
C THR A 18 -0.99 -0.47 9.18
N TYR A 19 -1.38 0.24 8.13
CA TYR A 19 -2.76 0.57 7.83
C TYR A 19 -3.13 0.10 6.42
N VAL A 20 -4.31 -0.49 6.30
CA VAL A 20 -4.94 -0.86 5.02
C VAL A 20 -6.29 -0.15 4.98
N ASN A 21 -6.54 0.64 3.93
CA ASN A 21 -7.76 1.45 3.79
C ASN A 21 -8.02 2.33 5.03
N ASN A 22 -6.97 2.99 5.53
CA ASN A 22 -6.96 3.84 6.73
C ASN A 22 -7.31 3.12 8.04
N GLU A 23 -7.46 1.79 8.02
CA GLU A 23 -7.69 0.97 9.21
C GLU A 23 -6.39 0.28 9.64
N ARG A 24 -6.05 0.37 10.93
CA ARG A 24 -4.86 -0.29 11.49
C ARG A 24 -5.07 -1.80 11.50
N ILE A 25 -4.20 -2.55 10.84
CA ILE A 25 -4.26 -4.01 10.88
C ILE A 25 -3.64 -4.57 12.17
N GLU A 26 -4.05 -5.78 12.55
CA GLU A 26 -3.44 -6.51 13.66
C GLU A 26 -1.99 -6.92 13.33
N ALA A 27 -1.07 -6.70 14.27
CA ALA A 27 0.31 -7.15 14.12
C ALA A 27 0.40 -8.68 14.14
N GLN A 28 1.42 -9.21 13.46
CA GLN A 28 1.74 -10.63 13.37
C GLN A 28 0.61 -11.51 12.78
N ARG A 29 -0.32 -10.89 12.06
CA ARG A 29 -1.43 -11.57 11.36
C ARG A 29 -1.37 -11.28 9.86
N TYR A 30 -1.52 -12.32 9.05
CA TYR A 30 -1.63 -12.17 7.60
C TYR A 30 -2.99 -11.57 7.23
N VAL A 31 -2.97 -10.46 6.50
CA VAL A 31 -4.14 -9.82 5.91
C VAL A 31 -4.04 -9.95 4.39
N GLU A 32 -5.07 -10.51 3.75
CA GLU A 32 -5.12 -10.62 2.28
C GLU A 32 -5.30 -9.22 1.69
N LEU A 33 -4.42 -8.82 0.77
CA LEU A 33 -4.58 -7.57 0.04
C LEU A 33 -5.42 -7.76 -1.22
N LYS A 34 -6.16 -6.72 -1.58
CA LYS A 34 -6.95 -6.62 -2.80
C LYS A 34 -6.41 -5.49 -3.67
N GLU A 35 -6.72 -5.59 -4.95
CA GLU A 35 -6.46 -4.50 -5.89
C GLU A 35 -7.17 -3.24 -5.39
N GLN A 36 -6.51 -2.09 -5.54
CA GLN A 36 -6.92 -0.76 -5.08
C GLN A 36 -6.87 -0.53 -3.57
N ASP A 37 -6.39 -1.49 -2.77
CA ASP A 37 -6.17 -1.23 -1.34
C ASP A 37 -5.14 -0.11 -1.14
N LEU A 38 -5.47 0.83 -0.24
CA LEU A 38 -4.58 1.89 0.20
C LEU A 38 -3.73 1.41 1.37
N LEU A 39 -2.41 1.43 1.22
CA LEU A 39 -1.44 1.04 2.24
C LEU A 39 -0.75 2.28 2.80
N LYS A 40 -0.63 2.34 4.12
CA LYS A 40 0.15 3.36 4.82
C LYS A 40 0.95 2.74 5.96
N PHE A 41 2.22 3.12 6.05
CA PHE A 41 3.15 2.59 7.05
C PHE A 41 3.43 3.64 8.13
N GLY A 42 2.95 3.38 9.34
CA GLY A 42 3.07 4.29 10.47
C GLY A 42 2.63 5.72 10.14
N PHE A 43 3.52 6.67 10.41
CA PHE A 43 3.30 8.11 10.16
C PHE A 43 3.90 8.59 8.82
N SER A 44 4.11 7.68 7.86
CA SER A 44 4.55 8.05 6.51
C SER A 44 3.63 9.13 5.92
N SER A 45 4.22 10.14 5.25
CA SER A 45 3.47 11.08 4.41
C SER A 45 2.97 10.43 3.12
N ARG A 46 3.62 9.34 2.70
CA ARG A 46 3.30 8.59 1.48
C ARG A 46 2.19 7.57 1.74
N GLU A 47 1.31 7.46 0.76
CA GLU A 47 0.30 6.43 0.64
C GLU A 47 0.55 5.62 -0.63
N TYR A 48 0.30 4.31 -0.58
CA TYR A 48 0.55 3.40 -1.70
C TYR A 48 -0.76 2.72 -2.09
N ILE A 49 -1.05 2.62 -3.38
CA ILE A 49 -2.21 1.86 -3.87
C ILE A 49 -1.72 0.59 -4.53
N LEU A 50 -2.25 -0.57 -4.13
CA LEU A 50 -1.91 -1.84 -4.75
C LEU A 50 -2.60 -1.98 -6.11
N LEU A 51 -1.84 -2.06 -7.19
CA LEU A 51 -2.36 -2.24 -8.55
C LEU A 51 -1.88 -3.56 -9.15
N HIS A 52 -2.72 -4.19 -9.99
CA HIS A 52 -2.26 -5.30 -10.82
C HIS A 52 -1.38 -4.80 -11.98
N ASP A 53 -0.62 -5.72 -12.57
CA ASP A 53 0.30 -5.49 -13.70
C ASP A 53 -0.37 -4.90 -14.96
N LYS A 54 -1.69 -4.96 -15.05
CA LYS A 54 -2.49 -4.44 -16.17
C LYS A 54 -3.18 -3.11 -15.87
N ALA A 55 -2.97 -2.56 -14.69
CA ALA A 55 -3.52 -1.25 -14.38
C ALA A 55 -2.92 -0.21 -15.32
N ASP A 56 -3.77 0.67 -15.85
CA ASP A 56 -3.31 1.81 -16.63
C ASP A 56 -2.73 2.86 -15.68
N THR A 57 -1.42 3.04 -15.74
CA THR A 57 -0.67 4.01 -14.94
C THR A 57 -0.19 5.18 -15.77
N SER A 58 -0.69 5.36 -17.00
CA SER A 58 -0.25 6.43 -17.91
C SER A 58 -0.47 7.84 -17.37
N GLU A 59 -1.47 8.00 -16.49
CA GLU A 59 -1.83 9.28 -15.87
C GLU A 59 -1.10 9.54 -14.52
N LEU A 60 -0.22 8.63 -14.05
CA LEU A 60 0.49 8.79 -12.76
C LEU A 60 1.79 9.61 -12.85
N GLY A 61 2.12 10.19 -14.01
CA GLY A 61 3.31 11.03 -14.18
C GLY A 61 2.97 12.50 -14.35
N SER A 62 3.31 13.35 -13.36
CA SER A 62 3.82 14.74 -13.54
C SER A 62 3.68 15.72 -12.34
N GLU A 63 3.48 15.28 -11.08
CA GLU A 63 3.29 16.24 -9.96
C GLU A 63 4.41 16.25 -8.87
N GLU A 64 5.54 15.55 -9.04
CA GLU A 64 6.57 15.43 -7.97
C GLU A 64 7.75 16.43 -8.01
N GLU A 65 7.74 17.51 -8.81
CA GLU A 65 8.87 18.47 -8.84
C GLU A 65 8.64 19.82 -8.10
N GLU A 66 7.50 20.09 -7.47
CA GLU A 66 7.20 21.44 -6.90
C GLU A 66 7.34 21.62 -5.37
N GLU A 67 7.74 20.62 -4.58
CA GLU A 67 7.83 20.75 -3.11
C GLU A 67 9.25 20.59 -2.50
N GLU A 68 10.34 20.81 -3.26
CA GLU A 68 11.71 20.94 -2.70
C GLU A 68 12.23 22.39 -2.72
N GLY A 69 11.38 23.36 -2.39
CA GLY A 69 11.75 24.77 -2.47
C GLY A 69 11.06 25.71 -1.49
N GLU A 70 11.16 25.48 -0.18
CA GLU A 70 11.17 26.54 0.85
C GLU A 70 12.08 26.17 2.04
#